data_AF-A0A452XED1-F1
#
_entry.id   AF-A0A452XED1-F1
#
_cell.length_a   1.000
_cell.length_b   1.000
_cell.length_c   1.000
_cell.angle_alpha   90.00
_cell.angle_beta   90.00
_cell.angle_gamma   90.00
#
_symmetry.space_group_name_H-M   'P 1'
#
loop_
_entity.id
_entity.type
_entity.pdbx_description
1 polymer ?
#
loop_
_entity_poly.entity_id
_entity_poly.type
_entity_poly.pdbx_seq_one_letter_code
_entity_poly.pdbx_strand_id
1 'polypeptide(L)'
;MLLTVVLVVFLFFVVTKKGGGKSVPNAWQSLVELIYDFVLNLVNEQIGGLSGNVKQKFFPRISVTFTFSLFRNPQGMTWASFF
;
A
#
# COMPACT_ATOMS: atom_id res chain seq x y z
N MET A 1 -32.66 14.16 12.16
CA MET A 1 -31.42 14.67 12.78
C MET A 1 -30.83 13.66 13.78
N LEU A 2 -31.60 13.17 14.76
CA LEU A 2 -31.13 12.16 15.73
C LEU A 2 -30.61 10.87 15.07
N LEU A 3 -31.35 10.35 14.09
CA LEU A 3 -31.01 9.12 13.37
C LEU A 3 -29.67 9.23 12.62
N THR A 4 -29.39 10.41 12.05
CA THR A 4 -28.12 10.73 11.40
C THR A 4 -26.95 10.74 12.39
N VAL A 5 -27.15 11.31 13.57
CA VAL A 5 -26.12 11.34 14.64
C VAL A 5 -25.82 9.93 15.15
N VAL A 6 -26.85 9.11 15.38
CA VAL A 6 -26.69 7.72 15.80
C VAL A 6 -25.91 6.91 14.76
N LEU A 7 -26.21 7.11 13.48
CA LEU A 7 -25.56 6.41 12.38
C LEU A 7 -24.08 6.81 12.24
N VAL A 8 -23.77 8.11 12.38
CA VAL A 8 -22.38 8.61 12.40
C VAL A 8 -21.60 8.03 13.58
N VAL A 9 -22.15 8.07 14.80
CA VAL A 9 -21.49 7.51 15.99
C VAL A 9 -21.28 5.99 15.86
N PHE A 10 -22.26 5.29 15.29
CA PHE A 10 -22.16 3.85 15.01
C PHE A 10 -21.05 3.53 14.00
N LEU A 11 -20.95 4.29 12.91
CA LEU A 11 -19.87 4.14 11.91
C LEU A 11 -18.49 4.38 12.55
N PHE A 12 -18.34 5.43 13.35
CA PHE A 12 -17.09 5.68 14.09
C PHE A 12 -16.77 4.52 15.03
N PHE A 13 -17.73 4.03 15.82
CA PHE A 13 -17.51 2.92 16.72
C PHE A 13 -17.09 1.63 15.98
N VAL A 14 -17.72 1.33 14.85
CA VAL A 14 -17.34 0.19 14.00
C VAL A 14 -15.90 0.36 13.49
N VAL A 15 -15.54 1.55 12.99
CA VAL A 15 -14.18 1.84 12.50
C VAL A 15 -13.13 1.77 13.61
N THR A 16 -13.40 2.29 14.82
CA THR A 16 -12.38 2.41 15.87
C THR A 16 -12.26 1.19 16.79
N LYS A 17 -13.34 0.43 17.02
CA LYS A 17 -13.38 -0.63 18.06
C LYS A 17 -13.44 -2.06 17.53
N LYS A 18 -13.99 -2.30 16.34
CA LYS A 18 -14.21 -3.66 15.80
C LYS A 18 -13.76 -3.88 14.34
N GLY A 19 -13.54 -2.81 13.59
CA GLY A 19 -13.34 -2.85 12.14
C GLY A 19 -11.87 -2.82 11.71
N GLY A 20 -10.99 -3.61 12.33
CA GLY A 20 -9.65 -3.97 11.79
C GLY A 20 -8.62 -2.85 11.56
N GLY A 21 -9.03 -1.59 11.45
CA GLY A 21 -8.17 -0.42 11.26
C GLY A 21 -7.74 0.10 12.62
N LYS A 22 -6.60 -0.38 13.12
CA LYS A 22 -5.91 0.38 14.16
C LYS A 22 -5.57 1.74 13.55
N SER A 23 -6.04 2.83 14.17
CA SER A 23 -5.64 4.20 13.78
C SER A 23 -4.12 4.37 13.77
N VAL A 24 -3.41 3.53 14.51
CA VAL A 24 -1.96 3.35 14.43
C VAL A 24 -1.67 2.14 13.54
N PRO A 25 -1.05 2.32 12.36
CA PRO A 25 -0.70 1.21 11.49
C PRO A 25 0.22 0.23 12.23
N ASN A 26 0.00 -1.06 12.01
CA ASN A 26 0.90 -2.08 12.51
C ASN A 26 2.25 -2.02 11.76
N ALA A 27 3.32 -2.55 12.33
CA ALA A 27 4.65 -2.56 11.70
C ALA A 27 4.63 -3.14 10.27
N TRP A 28 3.89 -4.23 10.06
CA TRP A 28 3.70 -4.84 8.73
C TRP A 28 2.91 -3.97 7.76
N GLN A 29 1.86 -3.29 8.25
CA GLN A 29 1.08 -2.36 7.42
C GLN A 29 1.95 -1.17 7.01
N SER A 30 2.71 -0.61 7.96
CA SER A 30 3.64 0.49 7.71
C SER A 30 4.71 0.12 6.68
N LEU A 31 5.22 -1.12 6.71
CA LEU A 31 6.16 -1.62 5.70
C LEU A 31 5.53 -1.70 4.30
N VAL A 32 4.28 -2.17 4.20
CA VAL A 32 3.55 -2.22 2.92
C VAL A 32 3.26 -0.82 2.39
N GLU A 33 2.82 0.09 3.27
CA GLU A 33 2.58 1.51 2.96
C GLU A 33 3.86 2.20 2.48
N LEU A 34 5.00 1.94 3.13
CA LEU A 34 6.31 2.46 2.72
C LEU A 34 6.68 2.02 1.29
N ILE A 35 6.54 0.73 0.98
CA ILE A 35 6.83 0.19 -0.35
C ILE A 35 5.90 0.81 -1.41
N TYR A 36 4.61 0.95 -1.07
CA TYR A 36 3.63 1.55 -1.96
C TYR A 36 3.96 3.01 -2.27
N ASP A 37 4.19 3.84 -1.25
CA ASP A 37 4.51 5.26 -1.41
C ASP A 37 5.84 5.47 -2.13
N PHE A 38 6.83 4.61 -1.88
CA PHE A 38 8.10 4.63 -2.59
C PHE A 38 7.91 4.42 -4.10
N VAL A 39 7.17 3.38 -4.50
CA VAL A 39 6.88 3.11 -5.92
C VAL A 39 6.01 4.22 -6.51
N LEU A 40 5.02 4.72 -5.77
CA LEU A 40 4.13 5.79 -6.22
C LEU A 40 4.89 7.09 -6.52
N ASN A 41 5.84 7.46 -5.65
CA ASN A 41 6.69 8.61 -5.82
C ASN A 41 7.67 8.43 -6.98
N LEU A 42 8.29 7.25 -7.10
CA LEU A 42 9.18 6.94 -8.22
C LEU A 42 8.45 7.06 -9.58
N VAL A 43 7.23 6.52 -9.67
CA VAL A 43 6.41 6.62 -10.90
C VAL A 43 5.93 8.07 -11.12
N ASN A 44 5.61 8.81 -10.06
CA ASN A 44 5.27 10.24 -10.18
C ASN A 44 6.43 11.07 -10.72
N GLU A 45 7.62 10.89 -10.18
CA GLU A 45 8.77 11.73 -10.51
C GLU A 45 9.34 11.40 -11.89
N GLN A 46 9.35 10.11 -12.27
CA GLN A 46 9.90 9.69 -13.56
C GLN A 46 8.88 9.70 -14.72
N ILE A 47 7.60 9.44 -14.45
CA ILE A 47 6.56 9.27 -15.49
C ILE A 47 5.47 10.36 -15.40
N GLY A 48 5.39 11.10 -14.30
CA GLY A 48 4.33 12.08 -14.06
C GLY A 48 4.32 13.27 -15.03
N GLY A 49 5.42 13.53 -15.74
CA GLY A 49 5.47 14.56 -16.79
C GLY A 49 4.68 14.22 -18.06
N LEU A 50 4.32 12.95 -18.28
CA LEU A 50 3.83 12.46 -19.58
C LEU A 50 2.28 12.41 -19.73
N SER A 51 1.52 12.94 -18.76
CA SER A 51 0.05 12.85 -18.57
C SER A 51 -0.39 11.84 -17.50
N GLY A 52 -1.27 12.27 -16.60
CA GLY A 52 -1.71 11.50 -15.42
C GLY A 52 -2.37 10.16 -15.72
N ASN A 53 -2.93 9.97 -16.92
CA ASN A 53 -3.54 8.70 -17.34
C ASN A 53 -2.48 7.60 -17.59
N VAL A 54 -1.31 8.00 -18.08
CA VAL A 54 -0.20 7.09 -18.39
C VAL A 54 0.36 6.49 -17.10
N LYS A 55 0.48 7.31 -16.05
CA LYS A 55 0.97 6.90 -14.74
C LYS A 55 0.17 5.72 -14.17
N GLN A 56 -1.16 5.80 -14.18
CA GLN A 56 -2.03 4.76 -13.63
C GLN A 56 -1.96 3.45 -14.43
N LYS A 57 -1.72 3.53 -15.74
CA LYS A 57 -1.61 2.35 -16.60
C LYS A 57 -0.34 1.54 -16.34
N PHE A 58 0.78 2.20 -16.03
CA PHE A 58 2.06 1.54 -15.79
C PHE A 58 2.33 1.19 -14.33
N PHE A 59 1.69 1.89 -13.39
CA PHE A 59 1.89 1.70 -11.96
C PHE A 59 1.74 0.23 -11.48
N PRO A 60 0.70 -0.54 -11.86
CA PRO A 60 0.55 -1.91 -11.39
C PRO A 60 1.71 -2.82 -11.82
N ARG A 61 2.18 -2.65 -13.06
CA ARG A 61 3.29 -3.46 -13.59
C ARG A 61 4.61 -3.15 -12.86
N ILE A 62 4.89 -1.87 -12.64
CA ILE A 62 6.11 -1.43 -11.94
C ILE A 62 6.08 -1.90 -10.48
N SER A 63 4.94 -1.76 -9.81
CA SER A 63 4.76 -2.20 -8.41
C SER A 63 4.99 -3.71 -8.25
N VAL A 64 4.43 -4.54 -9.14
CA VAL A 64 4.60 -6.00 -9.10
C VAL A 64 6.06 -6.39 -9.35
N THR A 65 6.70 -5.82 -10.38
CA THR A 65 8.10 -6.14 -10.70
C THR A 65 9.06 -5.72 -9.59
N PHE A 66 8.85 -4.52 -9.01
CA PHE A 66 9.65 -4.03 -7.90
C PHE A 66 9.53 -4.94 -6.67
N THR A 67 8.29 -5.24 -6.26
CA THR A 67 8.01 -6.07 -5.10
C THR A 67 8.57 -7.49 -5.28
N PHE A 68 8.41 -8.07 -6.47
CA PHE A 68 8.98 -9.37 -6.80
C PHE A 68 10.51 -9.39 -6.65
N SER A 69 11.20 -8.40 -7.22
CA SER A 69 12.66 -8.31 -7.15
C SER A 69 13.14 -8.07 -5.71
N LEU A 70 12.46 -7.20 -4.97
CA LEU A 70 12.78 -6.85 -3.57
C LEU A 70 12.77 -8.07 -2.65
N PHE A 71 11.87 -9.04 -2.86
CA PHE A 71 11.81 -10.24 -2.04
C PHE A 71 12.63 -11.40 -2.60
N ARG A 72 12.72 -11.58 -3.93
CA ARG A 72 13.46 -12.70 -4.53
C ARG A 72 14.97 -12.50 -4.49
N ASN A 73 15.46 -11.27 -4.61
CA ASN A 73 16.90 -11.02 -4.66
C ASN A 73 17.62 -11.36 -3.34
N PRO A 74 17.12 -10.96 -2.15
CA PRO A 74 17.71 -11.37 -0.88
C PRO A 74 17.53 -12.87 -0.58
N GLN A 75 16.40 -13.45 -0.99
CA GLN A 75 16.20 -14.91 -0.90
C GLN A 75 17.27 -15.67 -1.66
N GLY A 76 17.64 -15.20 -2.86
CA GLY A 76 18.69 -15.75 -3.72
C GLY A 76 20.13 -15.63 -3.17
N MET A 77 20.32 -14.91 -2.07
CA MET A 77 21.60 -14.80 -1.35
C MET A 77 21.66 -15.73 -0.13
N THR A 78 20.55 -16.41 0.20
CA THR A 78 20.46 -17.31 1.36
C THR A 78 20.88 -18.73 0.97
N TRP A 79 21.50 -19.49 1.87
CA TRP A 79 22.10 -20.80 1.55
C TRP A 79 21.15 -21.85 0.89
N ALA A 80 19.83 -21.66 0.96
CA ALA A 80 18.81 -22.50 0.32
C ALA A 80 18.11 -21.82 -0.88
N SER A 81 18.86 -21.12 -1.73
CA SER A 81 18.34 -20.29 -2.84
C SER A 81 17.92 -21.03 -4.11
N PHE A 82 18.30 -22.30 -4.26
CA PHE A 82 18.00 -23.12 -5.43
C PHE A 82 17.19 -24.35 -5.02
N PHE A 83 15.87 -24.19 -4.93
CA PHE A 83 14.85 -25.23 -5.10
C PHE A 83 13.57 -24.59 -5.63
#